data_AF-A0A402BUB4-F1
#
_entry.id   AF-A0A402BUB4-F1
#
_cell.length_a   1.000
_cell.length_b   1.000
_cell.length_c   1.000
_cell.angle_alpha   90.00
_cell.angle_beta   90.00
_cell.angle_gamma   90.00
#
_symmetry.space_group_name_H-M   'P 1'
#
loop_
_entity.id
_entity.type
_entity.pdbx_description
1 polymer ?
#
loop_
_entity_poly.entity_id
_entity_poly.type
_entity_poly.pdbx_seq_one_letter_code
_entity_poly.pdbx_strand_id
1 'polypeptide(L)'
;MYKLFNPDHITLTKYLFFTGKGGVGKTSTACATAITLADQNKKVLLVSTDPASNLQDVFGIELNSKGTPIQEVPNLVVANLNPEEAAKEYRESVLAPYKGKLPPSVLKNMEEQLSGSCTVEIAAFNEFSAFITDEKIQQEYDHILFDTAPTGHTLRMLQLPSAWSNFISENTHGASCLGQLSGLEDKKEIYKNAVSTLADGKLTTLILLARPEYSPLKEAERASKELQELDVNNQLLVINGVLQLDIQNDKVADELYAKQQKALQNIPEHLQDIETYVIPLRAYNITGIKNIRMLLKGDYLETQDYQLVNANLPKIKELIEDLYVSQKRVIFTMGKGGVGKTTLAAAIALGLAAKGVKVHLTTTDPADHLKFVVESSAGITLSKIDEKEELKSYTEAVLAKARETMGEEDLAYVEEDLRSPCTQEIAVFRAFAEIVDKADDEVVVIDTAPTGHTLLLLDATQSYHKEIQKSQGEIPESVKKLLPRLRDEKETEVVIVTLPETTPVFEAMRLKEDLARAGINNKWWIINSSLLMTNTQSPLLKTKALNEIPWINKVDQLSQGNCAVVPWSGDDIKGKKLLELI
;
A
#
# COMPACT_ATOMS: atom_id res chain seq x y z
N MET A 1 -4.28 -30.50 -8.97
CA MET A 1 -3.02 -30.07 -8.33
C MET A 1 -2.45 -28.97 -9.21
N TYR A 2 -2.21 -27.78 -8.66
CA TYR A 2 -1.74 -26.64 -9.46
C TYR A 2 -0.31 -26.87 -9.97
N LYS A 3 0.03 -26.32 -11.15
CA LYS A 3 1.37 -26.38 -11.73
C LYS A 3 2.31 -25.43 -10.97
N LEU A 4 3.60 -25.76 -10.87
CA LEU A 4 4.60 -24.83 -10.35
C LEU A 4 4.80 -23.68 -11.34
N PHE A 5 4.89 -22.45 -10.83
CA PHE A 5 5.23 -21.29 -11.66
C PHE A 5 6.71 -21.37 -12.07
N ASN A 6 6.97 -21.65 -13.33
CA ASN A 6 8.31 -21.65 -13.90
C ASN A 6 8.32 -20.95 -15.28
N PRO A 7 8.97 -19.77 -15.40
CA PRO A 7 9.15 -19.07 -16.67
C PRO A 7 9.79 -19.91 -17.79
N ASP A 8 10.55 -20.97 -17.46
CA ASP A 8 11.12 -21.91 -18.46
C ASP A 8 10.04 -22.63 -19.30
N HIS A 9 8.82 -22.74 -18.79
CA HIS A 9 7.76 -23.56 -19.36
C HIS A 9 6.47 -22.79 -19.66
N ILE A 10 6.51 -21.45 -19.50
CA ILE A 10 5.36 -20.57 -19.70
C ILE A 10 5.73 -19.63 -20.86
N THR A 11 4.84 -19.50 -21.85
CA THR A 11 5.02 -18.53 -22.92
C THR A 11 4.65 -17.14 -22.40
N LEU A 12 5.67 -16.38 -21.99
CA LEU A 12 5.53 -15.01 -21.52
C LEU A 12 5.70 -14.02 -22.69
N THR A 13 4.89 -12.97 -22.71
CA THR A 13 4.95 -11.93 -23.74
C THR A 13 6.06 -10.91 -23.44
N LYS A 14 6.20 -9.89 -24.30
CA LYS A 14 7.23 -8.84 -24.16
C LYS A 14 7.09 -8.06 -22.85
N TYR A 15 5.88 -7.60 -22.55
CA TYR A 15 5.59 -6.83 -21.34
C TYR A 15 4.92 -7.70 -20.29
N LEU A 16 5.47 -7.72 -19.09
CA LEU A 16 4.96 -8.51 -17.97
C LEU A 16 4.61 -7.59 -16.81
N PHE A 17 3.41 -7.74 -16.29
CA PHE A 17 2.89 -6.92 -15.21
C PHE A 17 2.59 -7.74 -13.99
N PHE A 18 3.16 -7.37 -12.85
CA PHE A 18 2.86 -8.03 -11.59
C PHE A 18 1.88 -7.17 -10.81
N THR A 19 0.71 -7.71 -10.47
CA THR A 19 -0.30 -6.98 -9.69
C THR A 19 -0.86 -7.84 -8.58
N GLY A 20 -1.50 -7.21 -7.60
CA GLY A 20 -2.02 -7.87 -6.40
C GLY A 20 -1.79 -7.04 -5.14
N LYS A 21 -2.48 -7.45 -4.06
CA LYS A 21 -2.46 -6.78 -2.75
C LYS A 21 -1.02 -6.59 -2.22
N GLY A 22 -0.79 -5.60 -1.38
CA GLY A 22 0.48 -5.44 -0.67
C GLY A 22 0.87 -6.72 0.09
N GLY A 23 2.15 -7.14 -0.01
CA GLY A 23 2.69 -8.29 0.74
C GLY A 23 2.50 -9.68 0.11
N VAL A 24 1.80 -9.81 -1.03
CA VAL A 24 1.60 -11.12 -1.69
C VAL A 24 2.85 -11.67 -2.40
N GLY A 25 3.92 -10.86 -2.53
CA GLY A 25 5.18 -11.26 -3.17
C GLY A 25 5.34 -10.83 -4.64
N LYS A 26 4.70 -9.72 -5.06
CA LYS A 26 4.84 -9.13 -6.40
C LYS A 26 6.31 -8.94 -6.79
N THR A 27 7.03 -8.10 -6.04
CA THR A 27 8.44 -7.77 -6.29
C THR A 27 9.32 -9.01 -6.29
N SER A 28 9.15 -9.90 -5.30
CA SER A 28 9.92 -11.14 -5.22
C SER A 28 9.73 -12.02 -6.45
N THR A 29 8.49 -12.16 -6.92
CA THR A 29 8.16 -12.94 -8.11
C THR A 29 8.65 -12.25 -9.38
N ALA A 30 8.55 -10.92 -9.47
CA ALA A 30 9.07 -10.12 -10.58
C ALA A 30 10.60 -10.26 -10.70
N CYS A 31 11.33 -10.09 -9.59
CA CYS A 31 12.78 -10.29 -9.55
C CYS A 31 13.17 -11.73 -9.94
N ALA A 32 12.50 -12.74 -9.40
CA ALA A 32 12.82 -14.13 -9.71
C ALA A 32 12.51 -14.49 -11.18
N THR A 33 11.43 -13.92 -11.74
CA THR A 33 11.12 -14.04 -13.17
C THR A 33 12.18 -13.34 -14.02
N ALA A 34 12.59 -12.13 -13.64
CA ALA A 34 13.61 -11.36 -14.34
C ALA A 34 14.96 -12.10 -14.39
N ILE A 35 15.40 -12.63 -13.24
CA ILE A 35 16.64 -13.42 -13.16
C ILE A 35 16.51 -14.71 -13.97
N THR A 36 15.36 -15.39 -13.93
CA THR A 36 15.17 -16.63 -14.69
C THR A 36 15.24 -16.38 -16.19
N LEU A 37 14.59 -15.33 -16.70
CA LEU A 37 14.66 -14.94 -18.11
C LEU A 37 16.08 -14.48 -18.51
N ALA A 38 16.77 -13.72 -17.65
CA ALA A 38 18.15 -13.29 -17.89
C ALA A 38 19.14 -14.48 -17.91
N ASP A 39 18.97 -15.44 -17.00
CA ASP A 39 19.72 -16.71 -16.96
C ASP A 39 19.48 -17.55 -18.24
N GLN A 40 18.36 -17.34 -18.97
CA GLN A 40 18.08 -17.92 -20.29
C GLN A 40 18.68 -17.11 -21.46
N ASN A 41 19.58 -16.16 -21.20
CA ASN A 41 20.17 -15.22 -22.17
C ASN A 41 19.17 -14.25 -22.81
N LYS A 42 18.03 -13.97 -22.16
CA LYS A 42 17.16 -12.87 -22.58
C LYS A 42 17.68 -11.55 -22.04
N LYS A 43 17.56 -10.48 -22.82
CA LYS A 43 17.77 -9.11 -22.34
C LYS A 43 16.53 -8.64 -21.59
N VAL A 44 16.67 -8.38 -20.30
CA VAL A 44 15.56 -8.11 -19.41
C VAL A 44 15.72 -6.75 -18.75
N LEU A 45 14.67 -5.94 -18.80
CA LEU A 45 14.52 -4.73 -18.02
C LEU A 45 13.44 -4.95 -16.94
N LEU A 46 13.80 -4.80 -15.68
CA LEU A 46 12.84 -4.79 -14.56
C LEU A 46 12.67 -3.37 -14.06
N VAL A 47 11.43 -2.88 -14.05
CA VAL A 47 11.06 -1.53 -13.64
C VAL A 47 10.15 -1.63 -12.42
N SER A 48 10.44 -0.83 -11.39
CA SER A 48 9.45 -0.51 -10.36
C SER A 48 8.91 0.89 -10.58
N THR A 49 7.59 1.00 -10.52
CA THR A 49 6.85 2.27 -10.50
C THR A 49 6.25 2.55 -9.10
N ASP A 50 6.46 1.66 -8.13
CA ASP A 50 5.92 1.83 -6.77
C ASP A 50 6.75 2.88 -6.00
N PRO A 51 6.16 4.00 -5.51
CA PRO A 51 6.88 4.95 -4.65
C PRO A 51 7.44 4.30 -3.39
N ALA A 52 6.81 3.22 -2.91
CA ALA A 52 7.28 2.43 -1.79
C ALA A 52 8.13 1.22 -2.22
N SER A 53 8.71 1.23 -3.42
CA SER A 53 9.48 0.10 -3.96
C SER A 53 10.51 -0.45 -2.98
N ASN A 54 10.60 -1.76 -2.96
CA ASN A 54 11.57 -2.54 -2.22
C ASN A 54 12.59 -3.23 -3.14
N LEU A 55 12.66 -2.89 -4.45
CA LEU A 55 13.61 -3.50 -5.37
C LEU A 55 15.07 -3.35 -4.89
N GLN A 56 15.44 -2.16 -4.44
CA GLN A 56 16.76 -1.88 -3.90
C GLN A 56 17.10 -2.78 -2.68
N ASP A 57 16.11 -3.02 -1.82
CA ASP A 57 16.25 -3.84 -0.61
C ASP A 57 16.34 -5.34 -0.97
N VAL A 58 15.64 -5.76 -2.03
CA VAL A 58 15.66 -7.14 -2.54
C VAL A 58 17.00 -7.46 -3.19
N PHE A 59 17.54 -6.57 -4.03
CA PHE A 59 18.85 -6.76 -4.68
C PHE A 59 20.03 -6.42 -3.77
N GLY A 60 19.82 -5.63 -2.71
CA GLY A 60 20.89 -5.16 -1.82
C GLY A 60 21.83 -4.14 -2.47
N ILE A 61 21.34 -3.40 -3.47
CA ILE A 61 22.11 -2.39 -4.20
C ILE A 61 21.30 -1.10 -4.36
N GLU A 62 21.99 0.03 -4.49
CA GLU A 62 21.34 1.29 -4.88
C GLU A 62 20.91 1.24 -6.36
N LEU A 63 19.66 1.60 -6.61
CA LEU A 63 19.05 1.65 -7.94
C LEU A 63 18.77 3.09 -8.32
N ASN A 64 18.75 3.39 -9.62
CA ASN A 64 18.37 4.70 -10.13
C ASN A 64 17.24 4.59 -11.16
N SER A 65 16.63 5.72 -11.50
CA SER A 65 15.52 5.83 -12.45
C SER A 65 15.90 5.51 -13.91
N LYS A 66 17.20 5.49 -14.25
CA LYS A 66 17.71 5.28 -15.62
C LYS A 66 18.10 3.82 -15.92
N GLY A 67 18.07 2.95 -14.92
CA GLY A 67 18.47 1.56 -15.02
C GLY A 67 19.89 1.31 -14.54
N THR A 68 20.01 0.34 -13.63
CA THR A 68 21.27 -0.16 -13.09
C THR A 68 21.49 -1.60 -13.56
N PRO A 69 22.56 -1.91 -14.30
CA PRO A 69 22.93 -3.29 -14.65
C PRO A 69 23.26 -4.10 -13.40
N ILE A 70 22.71 -5.31 -13.30
CA ILE A 70 22.97 -6.22 -12.17
C ILE A 70 24.20 -7.08 -12.49
N GLN A 71 25.34 -6.77 -11.88
CA GLN A 71 26.62 -7.42 -12.22
C GLN A 71 26.61 -8.95 -12.06
N GLU A 72 25.92 -9.47 -11.05
CA GLU A 72 25.82 -10.93 -10.80
C GLU A 72 24.78 -11.64 -11.67
N VAL A 73 23.99 -10.90 -12.46
CA VAL A 73 22.96 -11.43 -13.37
C VAL A 73 23.13 -10.75 -14.74
N PRO A 74 23.99 -11.30 -15.61
CA PRO A 74 24.17 -10.78 -16.96
C PRO A 74 22.83 -10.65 -17.68
N ASN A 75 22.70 -9.61 -18.53
CA ASN A 75 21.49 -9.29 -19.29
C ASN A 75 20.30 -8.75 -18.48
N LEU A 76 20.45 -8.52 -17.16
CA LEU A 76 19.43 -7.88 -16.33
C LEU A 76 19.80 -6.42 -16.02
N VAL A 77 18.90 -5.51 -16.36
CA VAL A 77 18.91 -4.11 -15.93
C VAL A 77 17.70 -3.86 -15.03
N VAL A 78 17.90 -3.15 -13.92
CA VAL A 78 16.83 -2.83 -12.97
C VAL A 78 16.73 -1.32 -12.82
N ALA A 79 15.55 -0.76 -13.06
CA ALA A 79 15.23 0.64 -12.84
C ALA A 79 14.25 0.76 -11.67
N ASN A 80 14.53 1.68 -10.75
CA ASN A 80 13.58 2.06 -9.71
C ASN A 80 13.17 3.50 -9.95
N LEU A 81 11.93 3.70 -10.41
CA LEU A 81 11.40 5.03 -10.61
C LEU A 81 11.10 5.65 -9.26
N ASN A 82 11.59 6.87 -9.06
CA ASN A 82 11.21 7.70 -7.92
C ASN A 82 10.08 8.64 -8.36
N PRO A 83 8.81 8.41 -7.95
CA PRO A 83 7.69 9.25 -8.36
C PRO A 83 7.78 10.69 -7.86
N GLU A 84 8.45 10.94 -6.72
CA GLU A 84 8.66 12.30 -6.21
C GLU A 84 9.67 13.05 -7.06
N GLU A 85 10.74 12.37 -7.50
CA GLU A 85 11.73 12.93 -8.42
C GLU A 85 11.09 13.21 -9.78
N ALA A 86 10.32 12.25 -10.32
CA ALA A 86 9.58 12.42 -11.56
C ALA A 86 8.56 13.57 -11.47
N ALA A 87 7.85 13.72 -10.34
CA ALA A 87 6.93 14.84 -10.11
C ALA A 87 7.67 16.18 -10.05
N LYS A 88 8.85 16.21 -9.43
CA LYS A 88 9.70 17.40 -9.39
C LYS A 88 10.21 17.79 -10.77
N GLU A 89 10.66 16.82 -11.56
CA GLU A 89 11.10 17.03 -12.95
C GLU A 89 9.93 17.50 -13.83
N TYR A 90 8.77 16.86 -13.70
CA TYR A 90 7.55 17.28 -14.38
C TYR A 90 7.16 18.72 -14.02
N ARG A 91 7.14 19.05 -12.73
CA ARG A 91 6.87 20.42 -12.25
C ARG A 91 7.87 21.41 -12.83
N GLU A 92 9.15 21.10 -12.82
CA GLU A 92 10.17 21.96 -13.40
C GLU A 92 9.97 22.14 -14.90
N SER A 93 9.60 21.08 -15.63
CA SER A 93 9.33 21.14 -17.07
C SER A 93 8.18 22.09 -17.43
N VAL A 94 7.15 22.15 -16.58
CA VAL A 94 5.99 23.04 -16.74
C VAL A 94 6.34 24.47 -16.32
N LEU A 95 7.13 24.66 -15.25
CA LEU A 95 7.45 26.00 -14.72
C LEU A 95 8.57 26.71 -15.49
N ALA A 96 9.58 25.99 -15.99
CA ALA A 96 10.77 26.56 -16.61
C ALA A 96 10.47 27.54 -17.76
N PRO A 97 9.51 27.30 -18.67
CA PRO A 97 9.15 28.24 -19.74
C PRO A 97 8.66 29.61 -19.26
N TYR A 98 8.15 29.68 -18.03
CA TYR A 98 7.55 30.86 -17.41
C TYR A 98 8.46 31.57 -16.40
N LYS A 99 9.54 30.92 -15.94
CA LYS A 99 10.54 31.53 -15.06
C LYS A 99 11.13 32.78 -15.72
N GLY A 100 11.06 33.91 -15.00
CA GLY A 100 11.51 35.22 -15.51
C GLY A 100 10.54 35.92 -16.46
N LYS A 101 9.41 35.30 -16.83
CA LYS A 101 8.34 35.92 -17.65
C LYS A 101 7.09 36.25 -16.85
N LEU A 102 6.81 35.49 -15.79
CA LEU A 102 5.68 35.71 -14.89
C LEU A 102 6.13 36.24 -13.52
N PRO A 103 5.26 36.96 -12.79
CA PRO A 103 5.54 37.38 -11.42
C PRO A 103 5.85 36.19 -10.51
N PRO A 104 6.76 36.33 -9.51
CA PRO A 104 7.10 35.25 -8.58
C PRO A 104 5.89 34.67 -7.83
N SER A 105 4.88 35.49 -7.52
CA SER A 105 3.64 35.04 -6.88
C SER A 105 2.82 34.09 -7.75
N VAL A 106 2.81 34.31 -9.08
CA VAL A 106 2.10 33.44 -10.03
C VAL A 106 2.85 32.12 -10.18
N LEU A 107 4.18 32.16 -10.32
CA LEU A 107 5.02 30.96 -10.38
C LEU A 107 4.89 30.10 -9.12
N LYS A 108 4.85 30.73 -7.95
CA LYS A 108 4.64 30.04 -6.68
C LYS A 108 3.26 29.36 -6.60
N ASN A 109 2.20 30.03 -7.06
CA ASN A 109 0.88 29.41 -7.13
C ASN A 109 0.83 28.23 -8.10
N MET A 110 1.48 28.33 -9.27
CA MET A 110 1.58 27.21 -10.22
C MET A 110 2.39 26.04 -9.64
N GLU A 111 3.49 26.32 -8.95
CA GLU A 111 4.31 25.32 -8.26
C GLU A 111 3.51 24.56 -7.20
N GLU A 112 2.72 25.30 -6.40
CA GLU A 112 1.80 24.73 -5.42
C GLU A 112 0.75 23.82 -6.08
N GLN A 113 0.16 24.23 -7.20
CA GLN A 113 -0.81 23.42 -7.95
C GLN A 113 -0.21 22.12 -8.51
N LEU A 114 1.09 22.07 -8.79
CA LEU A 114 1.80 20.90 -9.32
C LEU A 114 2.50 20.07 -8.21
N SER A 115 2.10 20.27 -6.96
CA SER A 115 2.69 19.59 -5.79
C SER A 115 1.74 18.62 -5.10
N GLY A 116 0.56 18.35 -5.69
CA GLY A 116 -0.43 17.42 -5.15
C GLY A 116 -0.13 15.95 -5.46
N SER A 117 -0.83 15.05 -4.75
CA SER A 117 -0.79 13.59 -4.96
C SER A 117 -1.09 13.20 -6.41
N CYS A 118 -2.06 13.86 -7.05
CA CYS A 118 -2.39 13.66 -8.46
C CYS A 118 -1.20 13.90 -9.41
N THR A 119 -0.31 14.85 -9.10
CA THR A 119 0.87 15.11 -9.93
C THR A 119 1.89 13.96 -9.84
N VAL A 120 2.04 13.36 -8.67
CA VAL A 120 2.91 12.20 -8.46
C VAL A 120 2.41 10.99 -9.24
N GLU A 121 1.10 10.74 -9.24
CA GLU A 121 0.50 9.66 -10.03
C GLU A 121 0.67 9.86 -11.53
N ILE A 122 0.42 11.08 -12.02
CA ILE A 122 0.61 11.43 -13.44
C ILE A 122 2.09 11.30 -13.83
N ALA A 123 3.02 11.74 -12.98
CA ALA A 123 4.45 11.62 -13.25
C ALA A 123 4.92 10.16 -13.28
N ALA A 124 4.47 9.32 -12.34
CA ALA A 124 4.74 7.90 -12.37
C ALA A 124 4.19 7.24 -13.65
N PHE A 125 3.00 7.64 -14.09
CA PHE A 125 2.40 7.14 -15.32
C PHE A 125 3.13 7.60 -16.59
N ASN A 126 3.71 8.81 -16.58
CA ASN A 126 4.53 9.31 -17.68
C ASN A 126 5.77 8.45 -17.91
N GLU A 127 6.49 8.16 -16.83
CA GLU A 127 7.67 7.30 -16.86
C GLU A 127 7.28 5.89 -17.30
N PHE A 128 6.20 5.36 -16.73
CA PHE A 128 5.63 4.09 -17.13
C PHE A 128 5.34 4.01 -18.65
N SER A 129 4.67 5.04 -19.18
CA SER A 129 4.30 5.09 -20.59
C SER A 129 5.53 5.21 -21.49
N ALA A 130 6.59 5.90 -21.04
CA ALA A 130 7.86 5.98 -21.77
C ALA A 130 8.51 4.60 -21.92
N PHE A 131 8.57 3.78 -20.85
CA PHE A 131 9.12 2.42 -20.94
C PHE A 131 8.35 1.49 -21.88
N ILE A 132 7.04 1.70 -22.03
CA ILE A 132 6.24 0.92 -22.96
C ILE A 132 6.44 1.40 -24.38
N THR A 133 6.44 2.71 -24.61
CA THR A 133 6.32 3.31 -25.95
C THR A 133 7.66 3.68 -26.60
N ASP A 134 8.77 3.69 -25.86
CA ASP A 134 10.09 3.99 -26.41
C ASP A 134 10.60 2.85 -27.31
N GLU A 135 10.66 3.11 -28.61
CA GLU A 135 11.11 2.15 -29.62
C GLU A 135 12.53 1.60 -29.37
N LYS A 136 13.44 2.39 -28.78
CA LYS A 136 14.80 1.94 -28.47
C LYS A 136 14.78 0.91 -27.35
N ILE A 137 14.04 1.20 -26.28
CA ILE A 137 13.88 0.26 -25.16
C ILE A 137 13.20 -1.02 -25.67
N GLN A 138 12.18 -0.89 -26.51
CA GLN A 138 11.53 -2.04 -27.13
C GLN A 138 12.48 -2.89 -27.97
N GLN A 139 13.40 -2.29 -28.72
CA GLN A 139 14.35 -3.03 -29.54
C GLN A 139 15.51 -3.63 -28.73
N GLU A 140 15.88 -2.98 -27.62
CA GLU A 140 16.99 -3.39 -26.78
C GLU A 140 16.68 -4.60 -25.90
N TYR A 141 15.45 -4.69 -25.37
CA TYR A 141 15.05 -5.73 -24.43
C TYR A 141 14.06 -6.74 -25.02
N ASP A 142 14.29 -8.00 -24.73
CA ASP A 142 13.37 -9.10 -25.06
C ASP A 142 12.13 -9.06 -24.18
N HIS A 143 12.31 -8.77 -22.88
CA HIS A 143 11.25 -8.64 -21.90
C HIS A 143 11.40 -7.39 -21.03
N ILE A 144 10.27 -6.73 -20.75
CA ILE A 144 10.18 -5.56 -19.86
C ILE A 144 9.16 -5.91 -18.77
N LEU A 145 9.61 -5.99 -17.52
CA LEU A 145 8.83 -6.41 -16.36
C LEU A 145 8.50 -5.20 -15.50
N PHE A 146 7.26 -5.09 -15.05
CA PHE A 146 6.81 -4.07 -14.11
C PHE A 146 6.35 -4.74 -12.81
N ASP A 147 7.01 -4.42 -11.69
CA ASP A 147 6.71 -5.05 -10.39
C ASP A 147 5.33 -4.69 -9.81
N THR A 148 4.71 -3.66 -10.38
CA THR A 148 3.39 -3.13 -10.05
C THR A 148 2.69 -2.74 -11.35
N ALA A 149 1.44 -3.16 -11.51
CA ALA A 149 0.58 -2.67 -12.59
C ALA A 149 -0.10 -1.34 -12.19
N PRO A 150 -0.37 -0.43 -13.15
CA PRO A 150 -1.21 0.73 -12.89
C PRO A 150 -2.60 0.28 -12.43
N THR A 151 -3.22 1.05 -11.53
CA THR A 151 -4.56 0.72 -11.02
C THR A 151 -5.64 0.94 -12.07
N GLY A 152 -6.80 0.29 -11.92
CA GLY A 152 -7.95 0.51 -12.79
C GLY A 152 -8.40 1.98 -12.82
N HIS A 153 -8.22 2.73 -11.73
CA HIS A 153 -8.49 4.18 -11.70
C HIS A 153 -7.54 4.95 -12.62
N THR A 154 -6.22 4.74 -12.49
CA THR A 154 -5.20 5.38 -13.32
C THR A 154 -5.46 5.09 -14.81
N LEU A 155 -5.77 3.84 -15.16
CA LEU A 155 -6.07 3.46 -16.54
C LEU A 155 -7.37 4.09 -17.06
N ARG A 156 -8.44 4.15 -16.25
CA ARG A 156 -9.72 4.79 -16.63
C ARG A 156 -9.57 6.30 -16.83
N MET A 157 -8.79 6.99 -16.00
CA MET A 157 -8.54 8.43 -16.12
C MET A 157 -7.99 8.81 -17.50
N LEU A 158 -7.20 7.91 -18.09
CA LEU A 158 -6.55 8.10 -19.39
C LEU A 158 -7.42 7.65 -20.57
N GLN A 159 -8.37 6.75 -20.32
CA GLN A 159 -9.42 6.34 -21.27
C GLN A 159 -10.56 7.35 -21.39
N LEU A 160 -10.44 8.57 -20.86
CA LEU A 160 -11.44 9.62 -21.00
C LEU A 160 -11.11 10.63 -22.14
N PRO A 161 -11.07 10.30 -23.45
CA PRO A 161 -10.85 11.29 -24.51
C PRO A 161 -11.78 12.52 -24.48
N SER A 162 -13.00 12.37 -23.99
CA SER A 162 -14.01 13.45 -23.93
C SER A 162 -13.69 14.52 -22.88
N ALA A 163 -13.05 14.16 -21.76
CA ALA A 163 -12.65 15.10 -20.71
C ALA A 163 -11.47 16.00 -21.13
N TRP A 164 -10.71 15.58 -22.14
CA TRP A 164 -9.50 16.29 -22.57
C TRP A 164 -9.81 17.30 -23.69
N SER A 165 -10.74 16.92 -24.57
CA SER A 165 -11.05 17.67 -25.79
C SER A 165 -11.99 18.86 -25.54
N ASN A 166 -13.04 18.65 -24.73
CA ASN A 166 -14.05 19.68 -24.46
C ASN A 166 -13.59 20.68 -23.38
N PHE A 167 -12.70 20.25 -22.48
CA PHE A 167 -12.28 21.03 -21.31
C PHE A 167 -11.24 22.11 -21.64
N ILE A 168 -10.34 21.85 -22.59
CA ILE A 168 -9.27 22.78 -22.98
C ILE A 168 -9.78 23.89 -23.91
N SER A 169 -10.80 23.61 -24.73
CA SER A 169 -11.36 24.59 -25.66
C SER A 169 -12.28 25.64 -25.01
N GLU A 170 -12.86 25.34 -23.83
CA GLU A 170 -13.93 26.17 -23.24
C GLU A 170 -13.58 26.83 -21.89
N ASN A 171 -12.47 26.48 -21.22
CA ASN A 171 -12.18 27.01 -19.86
C ASN A 171 -11.16 28.16 -19.81
N THR A 172 -11.66 29.36 -19.46
CA THR A 172 -10.88 30.51 -18.95
C THR A 172 -10.96 30.64 -17.42
N HIS A 173 -11.65 29.73 -16.72
CA HIS A 173 -11.88 29.80 -15.27
C HIS A 173 -11.29 28.61 -14.48
N GLY A 174 -10.07 28.79 -13.96
CA GLY A 174 -9.72 28.53 -12.55
C GLY A 174 -9.93 27.19 -11.84
N ALA A 175 -10.05 26.04 -12.51
CA ALA A 175 -10.15 24.74 -11.81
C ALA A 175 -8.85 24.29 -11.13
N SER A 176 -8.94 24.01 -9.82
CA SER A 176 -7.80 23.83 -8.88
C SER A 176 -6.96 22.59 -9.16
N CYS A 177 -7.57 21.47 -9.56
CA CYS A 177 -6.86 20.19 -9.76
C CYS A 177 -6.58 19.83 -11.23
N LEU A 178 -7.35 20.37 -12.19
CA LEU A 178 -7.30 19.95 -13.59
C LEU A 178 -6.32 20.76 -14.47
N GLY A 179 -5.79 21.89 -13.97
CA GLY A 179 -4.70 22.62 -14.63
C GLY A 179 -3.43 21.77 -14.86
N GLN A 180 -3.28 20.70 -14.09
CA GLN A 180 -2.21 19.69 -14.22
C GLN A 180 -2.31 18.87 -15.52
N LEU A 181 -3.49 18.82 -16.16
CA LEU A 181 -3.70 18.06 -17.40
C LEU A 181 -3.22 18.80 -18.66
N SER A 182 -2.97 20.10 -18.57
CA SER A 182 -2.52 20.92 -19.70
C SER A 182 -1.19 20.44 -20.31
N GLY A 183 -0.28 19.90 -19.51
CA GLY A 183 0.98 19.32 -19.97
C GLY A 183 0.86 17.90 -20.56
N LEU A 184 -0.34 17.33 -20.61
CA LEU A 184 -0.58 15.95 -21.06
C LEU A 184 -1.11 15.89 -22.50
N GLU A 185 -1.52 17.02 -23.09
CA GLU A 185 -2.05 17.10 -24.45
C GLU A 185 -1.02 16.63 -25.49
N ASP A 186 0.23 17.06 -25.34
CA ASP A 186 1.37 16.66 -26.19
C ASP A 186 1.71 15.16 -26.07
N LYS A 187 1.23 14.48 -25.02
CA LYS A 187 1.51 13.06 -24.73
C LYS A 187 0.31 12.13 -24.96
N LYS A 188 -0.79 12.65 -25.52
CA LYS A 188 -2.02 11.87 -25.75
C LYS A 188 -1.80 10.57 -26.53
N GLU A 189 -1.02 10.62 -27.62
CA GLU A 189 -0.71 9.44 -28.42
C GLU A 189 0.16 8.42 -27.65
N ILE A 190 1.05 8.89 -26.78
CA ILE A 190 1.87 8.03 -25.92
C ILE A 190 0.96 7.21 -24.99
N TYR A 191 -0.01 7.85 -24.34
CA TYR A 191 -0.92 7.14 -23.43
C TYR A 191 -1.85 6.19 -24.16
N LYS A 192 -2.38 6.59 -25.32
CA LYS A 192 -3.19 5.70 -26.16
C LYS A 192 -2.41 4.47 -26.59
N ASN A 193 -1.13 4.64 -26.96
CA ASN A 193 -0.23 3.54 -27.29
C ASN A 193 0.06 2.66 -26.06
N ALA A 194 0.25 3.25 -24.88
CA ALA A 194 0.45 2.49 -23.65
C ALA A 194 -0.78 1.63 -23.30
N VAL A 195 -1.99 2.21 -23.35
CA VAL A 195 -3.26 1.49 -23.09
C VAL A 195 -3.51 0.39 -24.13
N SER A 196 -3.29 0.67 -25.42
CA SER A 196 -3.45 -0.36 -26.46
C SER A 196 -2.41 -1.47 -26.35
N THR A 197 -1.17 -1.17 -25.96
CA THR A 197 -0.15 -2.19 -25.68
C THR A 197 -0.54 -3.05 -24.48
N LEU A 198 -1.08 -2.45 -23.43
CA LEU A 198 -1.60 -3.17 -22.25
C LEU A 198 -2.75 -4.12 -22.62
N ALA A 199 -3.67 -3.69 -23.48
CA ALA A 199 -4.81 -4.49 -23.93
C ALA A 199 -4.42 -5.58 -24.96
N ASP A 200 -3.29 -5.44 -25.66
CA ASP A 200 -2.84 -6.46 -26.62
C ASP A 200 -2.26 -7.69 -25.91
N GLY A 201 -3.06 -8.75 -25.85
CA GLY A 201 -2.67 -10.04 -25.26
C GLY A 201 -1.50 -10.76 -25.95
N LYS A 202 -1.03 -10.30 -27.12
CA LYS A 202 0.19 -10.81 -27.75
C LYS A 202 1.45 -10.10 -27.24
N LEU A 203 1.30 -8.87 -26.75
CA LEU A 203 2.39 -8.05 -26.24
C LEU A 203 2.47 -8.08 -24.71
N THR A 204 1.32 -8.16 -24.04
CA THR A 204 1.22 -7.99 -22.60
C THR A 204 0.65 -9.24 -21.92
N THR A 205 1.30 -9.67 -20.83
CA THR A 205 0.83 -10.70 -19.92
C THR A 205 0.73 -10.10 -18.53
N LEU A 206 -0.45 -10.20 -17.93
CA LEU A 206 -0.71 -9.70 -16.60
C LEU A 206 -0.72 -10.85 -15.59
N ILE A 207 0.17 -10.78 -14.61
CA ILE A 207 0.37 -11.80 -13.59
C ILE A 207 -0.27 -11.31 -12.29
N LEU A 208 -1.44 -11.86 -11.97
CA LEU A 208 -2.18 -11.66 -10.74
C LEU A 208 -1.51 -12.47 -9.62
N LEU A 209 -0.96 -11.79 -8.61
CA LEU A 209 -0.35 -12.43 -7.44
C LEU A 209 -1.33 -12.45 -6.28
N ALA A 210 -1.50 -13.64 -5.70
CA ALA A 210 -2.27 -13.84 -4.49
C ALA A 210 -1.52 -14.73 -3.50
N ARG A 211 -1.96 -14.72 -2.24
CA ARG A 211 -1.63 -15.73 -1.23
C ARG A 211 -2.81 -16.70 -1.11
N PRO A 212 -2.61 -17.93 -0.63
CA PRO A 212 -3.69 -18.89 -0.35
C PRO A 212 -4.51 -18.47 0.88
N GLU A 213 -5.16 -17.31 0.79
CA GLU A 213 -5.94 -16.65 1.83
C GLU A 213 -7.15 -15.94 1.19
N TYR A 214 -8.27 -15.86 1.91
CA TYR A 214 -9.52 -15.32 1.37
C TYR A 214 -9.41 -13.87 0.86
N SER A 215 -8.84 -12.96 1.66
CA SER A 215 -8.75 -11.53 1.27
C SER A 215 -7.85 -11.30 0.05
N PRO A 216 -6.60 -11.84 -0.01
CA PRO A 216 -5.78 -11.76 -1.22
C PRO A 216 -6.43 -12.35 -2.48
N LEU A 217 -7.13 -13.49 -2.37
CA LEU A 217 -7.83 -14.10 -3.50
C LEU A 217 -9.00 -13.23 -3.99
N LYS A 218 -9.79 -12.66 -3.08
CA LYS A 218 -10.88 -11.75 -3.42
C LYS A 218 -10.39 -10.46 -4.09
N GLU A 219 -9.26 -9.93 -3.63
CA GLU A 219 -8.64 -8.76 -4.25
C GLU A 219 -8.10 -9.07 -5.66
N ALA A 220 -7.49 -10.24 -5.85
CA ALA A 220 -7.06 -10.69 -7.17
C ALA A 220 -8.24 -10.86 -8.14
N GLU A 221 -9.39 -11.38 -7.68
CA GLU A 221 -10.63 -11.42 -8.45
C GLU A 221 -11.08 -10.02 -8.87
N ARG A 222 -11.13 -9.09 -7.91
CA ARG A 222 -11.54 -7.71 -8.18
C ARG A 222 -10.64 -7.05 -9.23
N ALA A 223 -9.32 -7.12 -9.04
CA ALA A 223 -8.35 -6.57 -9.97
C ALA A 223 -8.45 -7.21 -11.36
N SER A 224 -8.66 -8.53 -11.42
CA SER A 224 -8.88 -9.26 -12.68
C SER A 224 -10.07 -8.71 -13.45
N LYS A 225 -11.23 -8.54 -12.78
CA LYS A 225 -12.45 -8.01 -13.38
C LYS A 225 -12.26 -6.57 -13.88
N GLU A 226 -11.69 -5.70 -13.04
CA GLU A 226 -11.43 -4.30 -13.42
C GLU A 226 -10.50 -4.20 -14.64
N LEU A 227 -9.52 -5.09 -14.79
CA LEU A 227 -8.61 -5.12 -15.93
C LEU A 227 -9.25 -5.72 -17.19
N GLN A 228 -10.14 -6.70 -17.05
CA GLN A 228 -10.92 -7.21 -18.18
C GLN A 228 -11.89 -6.18 -18.75
N GLU A 229 -12.48 -5.33 -17.90
CA GLU A 229 -13.29 -4.19 -18.34
C GLU A 229 -12.49 -3.18 -19.20
N LEU A 230 -11.17 -3.23 -19.12
CA LEU A 230 -10.23 -2.40 -19.89
C LEU A 230 -9.61 -3.16 -21.06
N ASP A 231 -10.20 -4.30 -21.47
CA ASP A 231 -9.74 -5.21 -22.51
C ASP A 231 -8.39 -5.91 -22.23
N VAL A 232 -7.86 -5.83 -21.01
CA VAL A 232 -6.63 -6.53 -20.60
C VAL A 232 -6.94 -7.97 -20.23
N ASN A 233 -7.08 -8.83 -21.25
CA ASN A 233 -7.60 -10.20 -21.09
C ASN A 233 -6.53 -11.29 -20.89
N ASN A 234 -5.27 -11.05 -21.28
CA ASN A 234 -4.19 -12.04 -21.12
C ASN A 234 -3.65 -12.05 -19.68
N GLN A 235 -4.37 -12.76 -18.80
CA GLN A 235 -4.10 -12.80 -17.37
C GLN A 235 -3.68 -14.22 -16.92
N LEU A 236 -2.74 -14.29 -15.96
CA LEU A 236 -2.30 -15.50 -15.28
C LEU A 236 -2.44 -15.30 -13.77
N LEU A 237 -2.84 -16.33 -13.03
CA LEU A 237 -2.87 -16.30 -11.56
C LEU A 237 -1.66 -17.04 -10.99
N VAL A 238 -0.92 -16.40 -10.08
CA VAL A 238 0.17 -17.02 -9.33
C VAL A 238 -0.17 -16.95 -7.84
N ILE A 239 -0.38 -18.11 -7.24
CA ILE A 239 -0.62 -18.25 -5.80
C ILE A 239 0.73 -18.51 -5.12
N ASN A 240 1.25 -17.48 -4.47
CA ASN A 240 2.54 -17.50 -3.81
C ASN A 240 2.46 -18.00 -2.36
N GLY A 241 3.47 -18.71 -1.89
CA GLY A 241 3.60 -19.17 -0.50
C GLY A 241 2.72 -20.35 -0.11
N VAL A 242 2.46 -21.26 -1.04
CA VAL A 242 1.70 -22.48 -0.74
C VAL A 242 2.56 -23.42 0.11
N LEU A 243 2.12 -23.70 1.33
CA LEU A 243 2.79 -24.60 2.25
C LEU A 243 2.65 -26.04 1.76
N GLN A 244 3.78 -26.75 1.75
CA GLN A 244 3.84 -28.20 1.63
C GLN A 244 4.26 -28.74 2.99
N LEU A 245 3.49 -29.69 3.55
CA LEU A 245 3.81 -30.29 4.84
C LEU A 245 5.10 -31.11 4.72
N ASP A 246 6.09 -30.77 5.54
CA ASP A 246 7.39 -31.42 5.63
C ASP A 246 7.51 -32.36 6.85
N ILE A 247 6.57 -32.27 7.78
CA ILE A 247 6.42 -33.13 8.95
C ILE A 247 4.93 -33.44 9.20
N GLN A 248 4.65 -34.53 9.92
CA GLN A 248 3.30 -34.86 10.40
C GLN A 248 3.13 -34.45 11.86
N ASN A 249 1.91 -34.09 12.25
CA ASN A 249 1.52 -33.75 13.63
C ASN A 249 2.23 -32.51 14.21
N ASP A 250 2.57 -31.52 13.37
CA ASP A 250 2.99 -30.21 13.83
C ASP A 250 1.78 -29.26 13.82
N LYS A 251 1.29 -28.90 15.01
CA LYS A 251 0.06 -28.10 15.14
C LYS A 251 0.09 -26.80 14.32
N VAL A 252 1.23 -26.10 14.28
CA VAL A 252 1.37 -24.83 13.56
C VAL A 252 1.33 -25.06 12.05
N ALA A 253 2.09 -26.02 11.55
CA ALA A 253 2.09 -26.38 10.13
C ALA A 253 0.73 -26.92 9.67
N ASP A 254 0.09 -27.78 10.47
CA ASP A 254 -1.22 -28.37 10.19
C ASP A 254 -2.31 -27.28 10.13
N GLU A 255 -2.33 -26.34 11.09
CA GLU A 255 -3.26 -25.21 11.10
C GLU A 255 -3.03 -24.26 9.91
N LEU A 256 -1.77 -23.91 9.61
CA LEU A 256 -1.43 -23.06 8.46
C LEU A 256 -1.84 -23.74 7.15
N TYR A 257 -1.53 -25.02 7.00
CA TYR A 257 -1.90 -25.82 5.83
C TYR A 257 -3.42 -25.88 5.67
N ALA A 258 -4.16 -26.21 6.73
CA ALA A 258 -5.62 -26.28 6.70
C ALA A 258 -6.25 -24.94 6.32
N LYS A 259 -5.74 -23.82 6.87
CA LYS A 259 -6.17 -22.47 6.51
C LYS A 259 -5.98 -22.18 5.02
N GLN A 260 -4.81 -22.54 4.48
CA GLN A 260 -4.50 -22.38 3.06
C GLN A 260 -5.39 -23.26 2.18
N GLN A 261 -5.57 -24.54 2.52
CA GLN A 261 -6.44 -25.45 1.76
C GLN A 261 -7.89 -24.97 1.75
N LYS A 262 -8.40 -24.47 2.88
CA LYS A 262 -9.75 -23.89 2.96
C LYS A 262 -9.90 -22.69 2.02
N ALA A 263 -8.91 -21.80 1.95
CA ALA A 263 -8.95 -20.65 1.04
C ALA A 263 -8.89 -21.10 -0.44
N LEU A 264 -8.03 -22.07 -0.76
CA LEU A 264 -7.88 -22.61 -2.12
C LEU A 264 -9.10 -23.39 -2.61
N GLN A 265 -9.78 -24.11 -1.71
CA GLN A 265 -11.04 -24.80 -2.02
C GLN A 265 -12.19 -23.81 -2.28
N ASN A 266 -12.12 -22.61 -1.70
CA ASN A 266 -13.10 -21.54 -1.86
C ASN A 266 -12.54 -20.42 -2.74
N ILE A 267 -11.70 -20.76 -3.73
CA ILE A 267 -11.20 -19.77 -4.69
C ILE A 267 -12.39 -19.16 -5.45
N PRO A 268 -12.45 -17.82 -5.61
CA PRO A 268 -13.53 -17.16 -6.33
C PRO A 268 -13.75 -17.75 -7.73
N GLU A 269 -15.01 -17.89 -8.13
CA GLU A 269 -15.41 -18.55 -9.38
C GLU A 269 -14.69 -17.93 -10.59
N HIS A 270 -14.61 -16.59 -10.64
CA HIS A 270 -13.91 -15.85 -11.70
C HIS A 270 -12.43 -16.27 -11.87
N LEU A 271 -11.75 -16.64 -10.78
CA LEU A 271 -10.34 -17.03 -10.83
C LEU A 271 -10.15 -18.50 -11.25
N GLN A 272 -11.20 -19.32 -11.23
CA GLN A 272 -11.12 -20.74 -11.61
C GLN A 272 -10.86 -20.92 -13.10
N ASP A 273 -11.31 -19.98 -13.92
CA ASP A 273 -11.12 -19.97 -15.38
C ASP A 273 -9.76 -19.41 -15.82
N ILE A 274 -9.01 -18.80 -14.89
CA ILE A 274 -7.69 -18.22 -15.16
C ILE A 274 -6.61 -19.29 -14.98
N GLU A 275 -5.65 -19.36 -15.92
CA GLU A 275 -4.55 -20.31 -15.77
C GLU A 275 -3.75 -20.01 -14.49
N THR A 276 -3.72 -21.01 -13.61
CA THR A 276 -3.23 -20.85 -12.23
C THR A 276 -1.96 -21.66 -11.97
N TYR A 277 -0.96 -20.98 -11.43
CA TYR A 277 0.31 -21.56 -10.98
C TYR A 277 0.52 -21.31 -9.48
N VAL A 278 1.42 -22.09 -8.88
CA VAL A 278 1.79 -21.94 -7.47
C VAL A 278 3.30 -21.76 -7.30
N ILE A 279 3.67 -20.93 -6.32
CA ILE A 279 5.03 -20.85 -5.80
C ILE A 279 4.99 -21.41 -4.36
N PRO A 280 5.77 -22.46 -4.04
CA PRO A 280 5.83 -23.01 -2.69
C PRO A 280 6.32 -21.98 -1.68
N LEU A 281 5.89 -22.10 -0.42
CA LEU A 281 6.49 -21.36 0.68
C LEU A 281 7.97 -21.74 0.78
N ARG A 282 8.84 -20.73 0.93
CA ARG A 282 10.29 -20.90 1.07
C ARG A 282 10.71 -20.66 2.52
N ALA A 283 11.71 -21.40 2.99
CA ALA A 283 12.23 -21.30 4.34
C ALA A 283 13.09 -20.04 4.56
N TYR A 284 13.74 -19.56 3.51
CA TYR A 284 14.64 -18.41 3.52
C TYR A 284 13.94 -17.09 3.17
N ASN A 285 14.52 -15.98 3.64
CA ASN A 285 14.08 -14.63 3.23
C ASN A 285 14.49 -14.33 1.79
N ILE A 286 13.60 -13.71 1.01
CA ILE A 286 13.85 -13.41 -0.41
C ILE A 286 14.64 -12.10 -0.53
N THR A 287 15.89 -12.13 -0.10
CA THR A 287 16.87 -11.04 -0.19
C THR A 287 18.18 -11.57 -0.73
N GLY A 288 18.78 -10.83 -1.66
CA GLY A 288 20.00 -11.23 -2.33
C GLY A 288 19.76 -12.17 -3.52
N ILE A 289 20.66 -12.08 -4.50
CA ILE A 289 20.51 -12.69 -5.83
C ILE A 289 20.39 -14.21 -5.77
N LYS A 290 21.13 -14.87 -4.85
CA LYS A 290 21.02 -16.31 -4.58
C LYS A 290 19.58 -16.73 -4.25
N ASN A 291 18.97 -16.06 -3.27
CA ASN A 291 17.65 -16.43 -2.74
C ASN A 291 16.55 -16.12 -3.74
N ILE A 292 16.67 -15.00 -4.46
CA ILE A 292 15.76 -14.63 -5.55
C ILE A 292 15.80 -15.69 -6.66
N ARG A 293 16.99 -16.09 -7.10
CA ARG A 293 17.16 -17.14 -8.12
C ARG A 293 16.58 -18.49 -7.67
N MET A 294 16.68 -18.81 -6.38
CA MET A 294 16.14 -20.05 -5.83
C MET A 294 14.62 -20.05 -5.68
N LEU A 295 13.96 -18.88 -5.61
CA LEU A 295 12.52 -18.76 -5.36
C LEU A 295 11.67 -19.67 -6.27
N LEU A 296 12.03 -19.77 -7.55
CA LEU A 296 11.33 -20.57 -8.55
C LEU A 296 11.97 -21.97 -8.78
N LYS A 297 13.17 -22.22 -8.25
CA LYS A 297 13.93 -23.46 -8.48
C LYS A 297 13.81 -24.48 -7.35
N GLY A 298 13.79 -24.05 -6.10
CA GLY A 298 13.78 -24.98 -4.97
C GLY A 298 13.89 -24.32 -3.61
N ASP A 299 13.64 -25.10 -2.56
CA ASP A 299 13.82 -24.66 -1.18
C ASP A 299 15.14 -25.20 -0.62
N TYR A 300 15.65 -24.53 0.40
CA TYR A 300 16.78 -25.04 1.17
C TYR A 300 16.72 -24.49 2.60
N LEU A 301 17.23 -25.29 3.54
CA LEU A 301 17.25 -24.95 4.95
C LEU A 301 18.62 -24.36 5.29
N GLU A 302 18.79 -23.06 5.10
CA GLU A 302 19.98 -22.35 5.56
C GLU A 302 19.70 -21.80 6.96
N THR A 303 20.37 -22.38 7.96
CA THR A 303 20.31 -21.93 9.34
C THR A 303 21.55 -21.10 9.64
N GLN A 304 21.38 -19.83 9.97
CA GLN A 304 22.42 -19.04 10.63
C GLN A 304 22.20 -19.10 12.14
N ASP A 305 23.28 -19.04 12.92
CA ASP A 305 23.23 -18.95 14.38
C ASP A 305 22.86 -17.52 14.80
N TYR A 306 21.63 -17.12 14.51
CA TYR A 306 21.09 -15.86 15.01
C TYR A 306 20.73 -15.99 16.50
N GLN A 307 21.07 -14.97 17.27
CA GLN A 307 20.70 -14.87 18.68
C GLN A 307 19.81 -13.65 18.90
N LEU A 308 18.74 -13.83 19.66
CA LEU A 308 17.95 -12.70 20.16
C LEU A 308 18.82 -11.88 21.11
N VAL A 309 18.91 -10.57 20.87
CA VAL A 309 19.64 -9.64 21.74
C VAL A 309 18.91 -9.47 23.07
N ASN A 310 17.58 -9.34 23.01
CA ASN A 310 16.71 -9.30 24.17
C ASN A 310 15.86 -10.57 24.23
N ALA A 311 16.06 -11.40 25.25
CA ALA A 311 15.30 -12.62 25.45
C ALA A 311 13.89 -12.37 26.01
N ASN A 312 13.67 -11.22 26.66
CA ASN A 312 12.41 -10.85 27.28
C ASN A 312 11.77 -9.71 26.50
N LEU A 313 11.21 -10.05 25.34
CA LEU A 313 10.47 -9.10 24.52
C LEU A 313 9.11 -8.79 25.17
N PRO A 314 8.71 -7.51 25.26
CA PRO A 314 7.37 -7.13 25.70
C PRO A 314 6.26 -7.85 24.94
N LYS A 315 5.10 -7.98 25.58
CA LYS A 315 3.85 -8.41 24.95
C LYS A 315 2.95 -7.21 24.76
N ILE A 316 1.78 -7.43 24.12
CA ILE A 316 0.78 -6.39 23.91
C ILE A 316 0.29 -5.80 25.25
N LYS A 317 0.26 -6.60 26.32
CA LYS A 317 -0.18 -6.14 27.63
C LYS A 317 0.66 -4.99 28.18
N GLU A 318 1.98 -5.05 28.05
CA GLU A 318 2.88 -3.97 28.50
C GLU A 318 2.65 -2.68 27.69
N LEU A 319 2.40 -2.80 26.38
CA LEU A 319 1.99 -1.68 25.54
C LEU A 319 0.68 -1.05 26.01
N ILE A 320 -0.35 -1.87 26.29
CA ILE A 320 -1.65 -1.38 26.77
C ILE A 320 -1.52 -0.72 28.15
N GLU A 321 -0.69 -1.26 29.03
CA GLU A 321 -0.39 -0.65 30.33
C GLU A 321 0.27 0.72 30.16
N ASP A 322 1.27 0.84 29.28
CA ASP A 322 1.94 2.11 29.03
C ASP A 322 0.98 3.15 28.45
N LEU A 323 0.13 2.78 27.48
CA LEU A 323 -0.90 3.66 26.90
C LEU A 323 -1.90 4.15 27.98
N TYR A 324 -2.30 3.26 28.89
CA TYR A 324 -3.20 3.58 29.99
C TYR A 324 -2.55 4.54 31.00
N VAL A 325 -1.34 4.21 31.47
CA VAL A 325 -0.62 5.01 32.48
C VAL A 325 -0.20 6.38 31.94
N SER A 326 0.21 6.44 30.67
CA SER A 326 0.55 7.71 30.00
C SER A 326 -0.68 8.52 29.57
N GLN A 327 -1.89 8.01 29.81
CA GLN A 327 -3.16 8.68 29.54
C GLN A 327 -3.33 9.13 28.08
N LYS A 328 -2.83 8.33 27.13
CA LYS A 328 -3.01 8.62 25.70
C LYS A 328 -4.50 8.68 25.36
N ARG A 329 -4.87 9.69 24.57
CA ARG A 329 -6.24 9.99 24.16
C ARG A 329 -6.50 9.59 22.72
N VAL A 330 -5.50 9.67 21.85
CA VAL A 330 -5.59 9.27 20.44
C VAL A 330 -4.53 8.23 20.15
N ILE A 331 -4.95 7.05 19.70
CA ILE A 331 -4.04 5.93 19.43
C ILE A 331 -4.25 5.46 18.01
N PHE A 332 -3.19 5.49 17.21
CA PHE A 332 -3.19 4.97 15.85
C PHE A 332 -2.54 3.60 15.80
N THR A 333 -3.09 2.68 15.03
CA THR A 333 -2.33 1.52 14.55
C THR A 333 -2.02 1.71 13.07
N MET A 334 -0.74 1.88 12.74
CA MET A 334 -0.27 2.16 11.38
C MET A 334 0.70 1.08 10.91
N GLY A 335 0.82 0.88 9.59
CA GLY A 335 1.61 -0.21 9.02
C GLY A 335 1.08 -0.69 7.67
N LYS A 336 1.86 -1.51 6.96
CA LYS A 336 1.49 -2.00 5.62
C LYS A 336 0.12 -2.70 5.63
N GLY A 337 -0.57 -2.76 4.49
CA GLY A 337 -1.71 -3.65 4.33
C GLY A 337 -1.36 -5.11 4.68
N GLY A 338 -2.23 -5.78 5.44
CA GLY A 338 -2.07 -7.20 5.79
C GLY A 338 -1.25 -7.52 7.05
N VAL A 339 -0.62 -6.54 7.70
CA VAL A 339 0.17 -6.77 8.94
C VAL A 339 -0.68 -7.03 10.20
N GLY A 340 -2.01 -6.90 10.11
CA GLY A 340 -2.94 -7.16 11.23
C GLY A 340 -3.32 -5.95 12.09
N LYS A 341 -3.23 -4.72 11.54
CA LYS A 341 -3.59 -3.47 12.23
C LYS A 341 -4.96 -3.52 12.91
N THR A 342 -6.01 -3.87 12.17
CA THR A 342 -7.39 -3.93 12.68
C THR A 342 -7.54 -4.84 13.89
N THR A 343 -6.90 -6.01 13.86
CA THR A 343 -6.91 -6.96 14.97
C THR A 343 -6.23 -6.37 16.20
N LEU A 344 -5.09 -5.71 16.01
CA LEU A 344 -4.32 -5.11 17.11
C LEU A 344 -4.97 -3.84 17.66
N ALA A 345 -5.61 -3.03 16.82
CA ALA A 345 -6.42 -1.90 17.23
C ALA A 345 -7.57 -2.37 18.14
N ALA A 346 -8.24 -3.45 17.76
CA ALA A 346 -9.27 -4.07 18.59
C ALA A 346 -8.72 -4.63 19.91
N ALA A 347 -7.54 -5.26 19.91
CA ALA A 347 -6.89 -5.73 21.14
C ALA A 347 -6.58 -4.57 22.09
N ILE A 348 -6.01 -3.47 21.58
CA ILE A 348 -5.71 -2.26 22.35
C ILE A 348 -7.01 -1.68 22.93
N ALA A 349 -8.05 -1.53 22.11
CA ALA A 349 -9.33 -1.01 22.55
C ALA A 349 -9.97 -1.84 23.66
N LEU A 350 -9.97 -3.18 23.52
CA LEU A 350 -10.47 -4.09 24.55
C LEU A 350 -9.67 -4.02 25.84
N GLY A 351 -8.34 -3.95 25.77
CA GLY A 351 -7.51 -3.91 26.97
C GLY A 351 -7.66 -2.59 27.73
N LEU A 352 -7.84 -1.47 27.02
CA LEU A 352 -8.16 -0.18 27.64
C LEU A 352 -9.56 -0.17 28.24
N ALA A 353 -10.56 -0.72 27.54
CA ALA A 353 -11.92 -0.83 28.06
C ALA A 353 -12.01 -1.72 29.30
N ALA A 354 -11.25 -2.82 29.34
CA ALA A 354 -11.15 -3.70 30.52
C ALA A 354 -10.57 -2.98 31.75
N LYS A 355 -9.82 -1.89 31.56
CA LYS A 355 -9.31 -1.00 32.61
C LYS A 355 -10.30 0.12 33.00
N GLY A 356 -11.52 0.08 32.47
CA GLY A 356 -12.59 1.05 32.77
C GLY A 356 -12.53 2.33 31.95
N VAL A 357 -11.73 2.38 30.88
CA VAL A 357 -11.66 3.53 29.98
C VAL A 357 -12.81 3.45 28.96
N LYS A 358 -13.47 4.57 28.70
CA LYS A 358 -14.40 4.68 27.57
C LYS A 358 -13.60 4.77 26.28
N VAL A 359 -13.82 3.84 25.36
CA VAL A 359 -13.04 3.74 24.12
C VAL A 359 -13.94 3.86 22.91
N HIS A 360 -13.53 4.68 21.93
CA HIS A 360 -14.14 4.76 20.61
C HIS A 360 -13.18 4.17 19.58
N LEU A 361 -13.53 2.99 19.06
CA LEU A 361 -12.75 2.29 18.04
C LEU A 361 -13.33 2.58 16.66
N THR A 362 -12.49 3.10 15.77
CA THR A 362 -12.86 3.38 14.37
C THR A 362 -11.93 2.65 13.40
N THR A 363 -12.45 2.31 12.22
CA THR A 363 -11.66 1.85 11.09
C THR A 363 -11.93 2.73 9.87
N THR A 364 -10.87 2.97 9.10
CA THR A 364 -10.95 3.48 7.74
C THR A 364 -10.80 2.37 6.70
N ASP A 365 -10.74 1.09 7.11
CA ASP A 365 -10.64 -0.04 6.18
C ASP A 365 -12.04 -0.36 5.59
N PRO A 366 -12.22 -0.32 4.26
CA PRO A 366 -13.49 -0.62 3.61
C PRO A 366 -14.00 -2.05 3.85
N ALA A 367 -13.13 -2.99 4.24
CA ALA A 367 -13.47 -4.41 4.41
C ALA A 367 -14.29 -4.76 5.67
N ASP A 368 -14.65 -3.76 6.50
CA ASP A 368 -15.52 -3.88 7.70
C ASP A 368 -15.14 -5.06 8.63
N HIS A 369 -13.83 -5.22 8.87
CA HIS A 369 -13.31 -6.31 9.70
C HIS A 369 -13.62 -6.12 11.20
N LEU A 370 -13.94 -4.91 11.66
CA LEU A 370 -14.17 -4.59 13.08
C LEU A 370 -15.41 -5.28 13.68
N LYS A 371 -16.53 -5.33 12.95
CA LYS A 371 -17.78 -5.96 13.44
C LYS A 371 -17.62 -7.45 13.77
N PHE A 372 -16.65 -8.11 13.14
CA PHE A 372 -16.36 -9.52 13.38
C PHE A 372 -15.38 -9.75 14.53
N VAL A 373 -14.71 -8.70 15.01
CA VAL A 373 -13.60 -8.80 15.97
C VAL A 373 -14.05 -8.44 17.38
N VAL A 374 -14.96 -7.46 17.52
CA VAL A 374 -15.49 -6.99 18.80
C VAL A 374 -17.02 -6.99 18.76
N GLU A 375 -17.66 -7.88 19.53
CA GLU A 375 -19.07 -7.69 19.91
C GLU A 375 -19.14 -6.49 20.84
N SER A 376 -20.15 -5.63 20.69
CA SER A 376 -20.34 -4.39 21.48
C SER A 376 -20.23 -4.68 22.98
N SER A 377 -19.04 -4.54 23.55
CA SER A 377 -18.77 -4.76 24.97
C SER A 377 -19.00 -3.48 25.75
N ALA A 378 -19.36 -3.59 27.03
CA ALA A 378 -19.52 -2.44 27.90
C ALA A 378 -18.25 -1.57 27.89
N GLY A 379 -18.36 -0.33 27.38
CA GLY A 379 -17.26 0.64 27.33
C GLY A 379 -16.61 0.86 25.96
N ILE A 380 -17.02 0.15 24.89
CA ILE A 380 -16.51 0.38 23.53
C ILE A 380 -17.62 0.84 22.59
N THR A 381 -17.42 1.99 21.96
CA THR A 381 -18.21 2.44 20.81
C THR A 381 -17.46 2.14 19.51
N LEU A 382 -18.20 1.73 18.47
CA LEU A 382 -17.64 1.39 17.17
C LEU A 382 -18.13 2.41 16.13
N SER A 383 -17.23 2.90 15.29
CA SER A 383 -17.58 3.60 14.06
C SER A 383 -16.78 3.08 12.88
N LYS A 384 -17.22 3.45 11.69
CA LYS A 384 -16.51 3.23 10.44
C LYS A 384 -16.52 4.55 9.68
N ILE A 385 -15.39 4.90 9.07
CA ILE A 385 -15.35 5.93 8.05
C ILE A 385 -15.53 5.20 6.72
N ASP A 386 -16.71 5.31 6.11
CA ASP A 386 -16.95 4.76 4.78
C ASP A 386 -16.69 5.84 3.73
N GLU A 387 -15.60 5.69 2.99
CA GLU A 387 -15.13 6.70 2.03
C GLU A 387 -16.22 7.12 1.03
N LYS A 388 -17.10 6.18 0.62
CA LYS A 388 -18.17 6.48 -0.34
C LYS A 388 -19.32 7.23 0.30
N GLU A 389 -19.69 6.86 1.53
CA GLU A 389 -20.74 7.57 2.28
C GLU A 389 -20.28 8.98 2.66
N GLU A 390 -19.03 9.13 3.10
CA GLU A 390 -18.44 10.43 3.43
C GLU A 390 -18.31 11.33 2.21
N LEU A 391 -17.80 10.80 1.08
CA LEU A 391 -17.73 11.55 -0.16
C LEU A 391 -19.13 12.01 -0.57
N LYS A 392 -20.13 11.13 -0.55
CA LYS A 392 -21.51 11.48 -0.89
C LYS A 392 -22.06 12.58 0.02
N SER A 393 -21.89 12.45 1.34
CA SER A 393 -22.32 13.44 2.32
C SER A 393 -21.66 14.80 2.10
N TYR A 394 -20.34 14.80 1.86
CA TYR A 394 -19.57 16.01 1.56
C TYR A 394 -20.03 16.66 0.25
N THR A 395 -20.16 15.88 -0.83
CA THR A 395 -20.64 16.34 -2.13
C THR A 395 -22.04 16.95 -2.02
N GLU A 396 -22.97 16.30 -1.31
CA GLU A 396 -24.32 16.82 -1.07
C GLU A 396 -24.28 18.15 -0.30
N ALA A 397 -23.45 18.26 0.73
CA ALA A 397 -23.30 19.47 1.53
C ALA A 397 -22.71 20.65 0.73
N VAL A 398 -21.71 20.39 -0.13
CA VAL A 398 -21.12 21.41 -1.01
C VAL A 398 -22.11 21.84 -2.08
N LEU A 399 -22.80 20.89 -2.72
CA LEU A 399 -23.80 21.19 -3.76
C LEU A 399 -25.00 21.95 -3.20
N ALA A 400 -25.44 21.65 -1.98
CA ALA A 400 -26.51 22.40 -1.33
C ALA A 400 -26.16 23.89 -1.20
N LYS A 401 -24.94 24.21 -0.74
CA LYS A 401 -24.46 25.60 -0.65
C LYS A 401 -24.23 26.26 -2.02
N ALA A 402 -23.72 25.50 -2.98
CA ALA A 402 -23.52 26.01 -4.35
C ALA A 402 -24.87 26.36 -5.01
N ARG A 403 -25.91 25.54 -4.82
CA ARG A 403 -27.27 25.80 -5.33
C ARG A 403 -27.89 27.09 -4.78
N GLU A 404 -27.49 27.53 -3.59
CA GLU A 404 -27.95 28.78 -2.99
C GLU A 404 -27.27 30.02 -3.59
N THR A 405 -26.10 29.86 -4.20
CA THR A 405 -25.18 30.97 -4.53
C THR A 405 -24.75 31.04 -6.00
N MET A 406 -24.99 30.01 -6.82
CA MET A 406 -24.43 29.85 -8.18
C MET A 406 -25.50 29.55 -9.25
N GLY A 407 -25.20 29.85 -10.51
CA GLY A 407 -26.05 29.53 -11.67
C GLY A 407 -25.92 28.08 -12.15
N GLU A 408 -26.77 27.63 -13.09
CA GLU A 408 -26.80 26.22 -13.53
C GLU A 408 -25.50 25.72 -14.18
N GLU A 409 -24.82 26.55 -14.97
CA GLU A 409 -23.54 26.19 -15.61
C GLU A 409 -22.40 26.06 -14.57
N ASP A 410 -22.35 26.96 -13.59
CA ASP A 410 -21.39 26.89 -12.48
C ASP A 410 -21.65 25.68 -11.57
N LEU A 411 -22.91 25.24 -11.47
CA LEU A 411 -23.27 24.08 -10.67
C LEU A 411 -22.76 22.77 -11.27
N ALA A 412 -22.91 22.62 -12.59
CA ALA A 412 -22.40 21.46 -13.33
C ALA A 412 -20.87 21.34 -13.21
N TYR A 413 -20.19 22.49 -13.16
CA TYR A 413 -18.75 22.56 -12.92
C TYR A 413 -18.36 22.08 -11.52
N VAL A 414 -19.07 22.53 -10.47
CA VAL A 414 -18.84 22.07 -9.09
C VAL A 414 -19.11 20.57 -8.96
N GLU A 415 -20.13 20.03 -9.64
CA GLU A 415 -20.41 18.59 -9.64
C GLU A 415 -19.26 17.77 -10.23
N GLU A 416 -18.58 18.27 -11.26
CA GLU A 416 -17.46 17.57 -11.87
C GLU A 416 -16.19 17.67 -11.01
N ASP A 417 -15.90 18.83 -10.41
CA ASP A 417 -14.78 18.99 -9.48
C ASP A 417 -14.91 18.08 -8.26
N LEU A 418 -16.14 17.92 -7.74
CA LEU A 418 -16.45 17.02 -6.62
C LEU A 418 -16.29 15.52 -6.94
N ARG A 419 -16.03 15.16 -8.20
CA ARG A 419 -15.68 13.78 -8.61
C ARG A 419 -14.17 13.52 -8.58
N SER A 420 -13.36 14.53 -8.25
CA SER A 420 -11.92 14.40 -8.10
C SER A 420 -11.54 13.47 -6.94
N PRO A 421 -10.46 12.66 -7.08
CA PRO A 421 -9.89 11.90 -5.96
C PRO A 421 -9.56 12.79 -4.74
N CYS A 422 -9.14 14.04 -4.96
CA CYS A 422 -8.87 15.00 -3.89
C CYS A 422 -10.11 15.28 -3.03
N THR A 423 -11.31 15.28 -3.62
CA THR A 423 -12.56 15.49 -2.90
C THR A 423 -12.86 14.33 -1.95
N GLN A 424 -12.58 13.11 -2.37
CA GLN A 424 -12.69 11.93 -1.52
C GLN A 424 -11.74 12.03 -0.33
N GLU A 425 -10.48 12.41 -0.55
CA GLU A 425 -9.51 12.63 0.53
C GLU A 425 -9.99 13.69 1.52
N ILE A 426 -10.55 14.81 1.05
CA ILE A 426 -11.10 15.88 1.89
C ILE A 426 -12.30 15.40 2.72
N ALA A 427 -13.21 14.65 2.11
CA ALA A 427 -14.40 14.14 2.78
C ALA A 427 -14.03 13.17 3.92
N VAL A 428 -13.16 12.20 3.61
CA VAL A 428 -12.62 11.24 4.59
C VAL A 428 -11.86 11.97 5.71
N PHE A 429 -11.10 13.00 5.36
CA PHE A 429 -10.35 13.81 6.30
C PHE A 429 -11.24 14.58 7.30
N ARG A 430 -12.40 15.10 6.86
CA ARG A 430 -13.35 15.76 7.76
C ARG A 430 -13.96 14.77 8.76
N ALA A 431 -14.43 13.63 8.27
CA ALA A 431 -14.96 12.57 9.13
C ALA A 431 -13.92 12.11 10.15
N PHE A 432 -12.67 12.00 9.72
CA PHE A 432 -11.53 11.70 10.58
C PHE A 432 -11.31 12.75 11.68
N ALA A 433 -11.34 14.05 11.33
CA ALA A 433 -11.19 15.13 12.30
C ALA A 433 -12.30 15.11 13.36
N GLU A 434 -13.54 14.84 12.97
CA GLU A 434 -14.67 14.71 13.89
C GLU A 434 -14.53 13.53 14.85
N ILE A 435 -13.96 12.40 14.40
CA ILE A 435 -13.70 11.26 15.27
C ILE A 435 -12.59 11.56 16.27
N VAL A 436 -11.52 12.23 15.84
CA VAL A 436 -10.42 12.63 16.74
C VAL A 436 -10.87 13.69 17.75
N ASP A 437 -11.85 14.54 17.43
CA ASP A 437 -12.41 15.52 18.37
C ASP A 437 -13.10 14.84 19.57
N LYS A 438 -13.63 13.62 19.40
CA LYS A 438 -14.18 12.80 20.52
C LYS A 438 -13.15 12.45 21.58
N ALA A 439 -11.85 12.60 21.28
CA ALA A 439 -10.77 12.40 22.24
C ALA A 439 -10.85 13.36 23.46
N ASP A 440 -11.69 14.39 23.40
CA ASP A 440 -12.02 15.25 24.55
C ASP A 440 -12.72 14.46 25.68
N ASP A 441 -13.53 13.46 25.35
CA ASP A 441 -14.37 12.72 26.31
C ASP A 441 -13.96 11.25 26.48
N GLU A 442 -13.40 10.63 25.45
CA GLU A 442 -13.06 9.20 25.42
C GLU A 442 -11.69 8.94 24.79
N VAL A 443 -11.18 7.71 24.87
CA VAL A 443 -9.95 7.34 24.16
C VAL A 443 -10.33 6.85 22.76
N VAL A 444 -9.74 7.45 21.74
CA VAL A 444 -10.01 7.12 20.34
C VAL A 444 -8.91 6.19 19.83
N VAL A 445 -9.28 4.98 19.41
CA VAL A 445 -8.38 4.02 18.77
C VAL A 445 -8.73 3.95 17.28
N ILE A 446 -7.74 4.19 16.42
CA ILE A 446 -7.93 4.36 14.99
C ILE A 446 -7.13 3.28 14.24
N ASP A 447 -7.86 2.38 13.59
CA ASP A 447 -7.32 1.46 12.59
C ASP A 447 -7.24 2.16 11.23
N THR A 448 -6.02 2.45 10.79
CA THR A 448 -5.78 3.21 9.56
C THR A 448 -5.71 2.31 8.34
N ALA A 449 -5.99 2.89 7.16
CA ALA A 449 -5.60 2.35 5.87
C ALA A 449 -4.04 2.20 5.76
N PRO A 450 -3.50 1.58 4.70
CA PRO A 450 -2.06 1.42 4.52
C PRO A 450 -1.26 2.74 4.60
N THR A 451 -0.02 2.64 5.05
CA THR A 451 0.89 3.75 5.45
C THR A 451 0.99 4.92 4.47
N GLY A 452 1.07 4.66 3.17
CA GLY A 452 1.19 5.73 2.16
C GLY A 452 -0.04 6.65 2.12
N HIS A 453 -1.25 6.09 2.25
CA HIS A 453 -2.48 6.87 2.16
C HIS A 453 -2.71 7.73 3.41
N THR A 454 -2.29 7.26 4.59
CA THR A 454 -2.48 8.00 5.84
C THR A 454 -1.52 9.18 5.98
N LEU A 455 -0.31 9.09 5.46
CA LEU A 455 0.61 10.23 5.41
C LEU A 455 0.17 11.25 4.37
N LEU A 456 -0.40 10.80 3.25
CA LEU A 456 -1.06 11.67 2.28
C LEU A 456 -2.26 12.39 2.89
N LEU A 457 -3.07 11.74 3.74
CA LEU A 457 -4.10 12.41 4.54
C LEU A 457 -3.49 13.46 5.49
N LEU A 458 -2.32 13.18 6.06
CA LEU A 458 -1.61 14.12 6.93
C LEU A 458 -0.97 15.27 6.16
N ASP A 459 -0.49 15.09 4.93
CA ASP A 459 0.01 16.17 4.07
C ASP A 459 -1.14 16.97 3.45
N ALA A 460 -2.25 16.30 3.11
CA ALA A 460 -3.50 16.91 2.72
C ALA A 460 -4.02 17.85 3.82
N THR A 461 -3.72 17.61 5.10
CA THR A 461 -4.03 18.60 6.17
C THR A 461 -3.37 19.95 5.91
N GLN A 462 -2.12 19.98 5.43
CA GLN A 462 -1.37 21.21 5.21
C GLN A 462 -1.86 21.91 3.96
N SER A 463 -2.18 21.15 2.91
CA SER A 463 -2.74 21.65 1.66
C SER A 463 -4.17 22.19 1.87
N TYR A 464 -5.03 21.44 2.57
CA TYR A 464 -6.39 21.84 2.93
C TYR A 464 -6.43 23.07 3.85
N HIS A 465 -5.55 23.13 4.87
CA HIS A 465 -5.45 24.30 5.72
C HIS A 465 -5.08 25.56 4.92
N LYS A 466 -4.24 25.41 3.88
CA LYS A 466 -3.88 26.51 2.97
C LYS A 466 -4.99 26.82 1.96
N GLU A 467 -5.77 25.83 1.51
CA GLU A 467 -6.81 25.99 0.48
C GLU A 467 -8.11 26.60 1.05
N ILE A 468 -8.50 26.24 2.28
CA ILE A 468 -9.61 26.93 2.97
C ILE A 468 -9.20 28.29 3.52
N GLN A 469 -7.91 28.58 3.71
CA GLN A 469 -7.51 29.99 3.90
C GLN A 469 -7.74 30.84 2.64
N LYS A 470 -7.78 30.22 1.45
CA LYS A 470 -7.99 30.91 0.15
C LYS A 470 -9.47 31.08 -0.20
N SER A 471 -10.32 30.10 0.11
CA SER A 471 -11.78 30.21 -0.02
C SER A 471 -12.34 30.79 1.29
N GLN A 472 -13.15 31.85 1.30
CA GLN A 472 -13.67 32.49 2.52
C GLN A 472 -14.63 31.60 3.36
N GLY A 473 -14.51 30.27 3.31
CA GLY A 473 -15.30 29.31 4.07
C GLY A 473 -14.79 29.14 5.50
N GLU A 474 -15.70 28.88 6.43
CA GLU A 474 -15.37 28.55 7.81
C GLU A 474 -14.72 27.16 7.90
N ILE A 475 -13.50 27.10 8.44
CA ILE A 475 -12.84 25.83 8.79
C ILE A 475 -13.51 25.29 10.06
N PRO A 476 -14.04 24.05 10.07
CA PRO A 476 -14.56 23.42 11.28
C PRO A 476 -13.50 23.40 12.40
N GLU A 477 -13.91 23.65 13.64
CA GLU A 477 -12.99 23.65 14.80
C GLU A 477 -12.28 22.30 14.97
N SER A 478 -12.97 21.18 14.69
CA SER A 478 -12.38 19.83 14.70
C SER A 478 -11.15 19.72 13.81
N VAL A 479 -11.18 20.34 12.62
CA VAL A 479 -10.05 20.34 11.68
C VAL A 479 -8.91 21.24 12.17
N LYS A 480 -9.21 22.38 12.82
CA LYS A 480 -8.17 23.28 13.37
C LYS A 480 -7.41 22.62 14.52
N LYS A 481 -8.10 21.88 15.38
CA LYS A 481 -7.51 21.18 16.54
C LYS A 481 -6.72 19.93 16.15
N LEU A 482 -7.03 19.31 15.01
CA LEU A 482 -6.51 18.01 14.63
C LEU A 482 -4.98 17.96 14.61
N LEU A 483 -4.32 18.76 13.77
CA LEU A 483 -2.86 18.73 13.62
C LEU A 483 -2.11 19.00 14.94
N PRO A 484 -2.46 20.05 15.73
CA PRO A 484 -1.87 20.24 17.06
C PRO A 484 -2.01 19.01 17.96
N ARG A 485 -3.19 18.39 18.00
CA ARG A 485 -3.45 17.19 18.82
C ARG A 485 -2.61 15.99 18.38
N LEU A 486 -2.51 15.75 17.06
CA LEU A 486 -1.71 14.64 16.52
C LEU A 486 -0.21 14.78 16.81
N ARG A 487 0.29 16.02 16.91
CA ARG A 487 1.68 16.34 17.24
C ARG A 487 1.97 16.38 18.74
N ASP A 488 0.94 16.39 19.58
CA ASP A 488 1.12 16.36 21.02
C ASP A 488 1.42 14.93 21.50
N GLU A 489 2.69 14.70 21.86
CA GLU A 489 3.15 13.42 22.41
C GLU A 489 2.42 13.01 23.69
N LYS A 490 1.79 13.93 24.44
CA LYS A 490 1.02 13.57 25.63
C LYS A 490 -0.36 13.03 25.28
N GLU A 491 -0.96 13.51 24.20
CA GLU A 491 -2.30 13.09 23.79
C GLU A 491 -2.26 11.92 22.80
N THR A 492 -1.32 11.95 21.85
CA THR A 492 -1.30 11.03 20.71
C THR A 492 -0.17 10.01 20.81
N GLU A 493 -0.47 8.77 20.43
CA GLU A 493 0.53 7.73 20.18
C GLU A 493 0.25 7.04 18.85
N VAL A 494 1.26 6.93 18.00
CA VAL A 494 1.21 6.06 16.83
C VAL A 494 1.90 4.75 17.16
N VAL A 495 1.18 3.63 17.05
CA VAL A 495 1.72 2.28 17.20
C VAL A 495 2.01 1.72 15.81
N ILE A 496 3.28 1.48 15.52
CA ILE A 496 3.70 0.92 14.22
C ILE A 496 3.60 -0.61 14.27
N VAL A 497 2.76 -1.18 13.42
CA VAL A 497 2.57 -2.62 13.25
C VAL A 497 3.37 -3.10 12.05
N THR A 498 4.15 -4.15 12.26
CA THR A 498 4.94 -4.80 11.21
C THR A 498 4.93 -6.32 11.35
N LEU A 499 5.59 -7.02 10.43
CA LEU A 499 5.87 -8.45 10.49
C LEU A 499 7.38 -8.65 10.63
N PRO A 500 7.86 -9.77 11.18
CA PRO A 500 9.30 -10.03 11.34
C PRO A 500 9.96 -10.46 10.02
N GLU A 501 9.77 -9.67 8.97
CA GLU A 501 10.25 -9.91 7.63
C GLU A 501 10.88 -8.64 7.05
N THR A 502 11.81 -8.80 6.10
CA THR A 502 12.58 -7.72 5.49
C THR A 502 11.73 -6.54 5.01
N THR A 503 10.79 -6.79 4.09
CA THR A 503 10.00 -5.71 3.46
C THR A 503 9.06 -5.01 4.44
N PRO A 504 8.26 -5.73 5.27
CA PRO A 504 7.45 -5.08 6.31
C PRO A 504 8.26 -4.20 7.27
N VAL A 505 9.48 -4.61 7.65
CA VAL A 505 10.34 -3.80 8.53
C VAL A 505 10.86 -2.55 7.82
N PHE A 506 11.35 -2.65 6.59
CA PHE A 506 11.80 -1.47 5.84
C PHE A 506 10.67 -0.46 5.60
N GLU A 507 9.46 -0.92 5.29
CA GLU A 507 8.32 -0.02 5.15
C GLU A 507 7.92 0.63 6.48
N ALA A 508 7.99 -0.11 7.58
CA ALA A 508 7.77 0.45 8.91
C ALA A 508 8.85 1.49 9.28
N MET A 509 10.10 1.30 8.83
CA MET A 509 11.18 2.29 8.98
C MET A 509 10.89 3.57 8.21
N ARG A 510 10.47 3.48 6.94
CA ARG A 510 10.08 4.63 6.13
C ARG A 510 8.90 5.38 6.76
N LEU A 511 7.89 4.66 7.22
CA LEU A 511 6.78 5.24 7.99
C LEU A 511 7.27 6.02 9.22
N LYS A 512 8.24 5.49 9.98
CA LYS A 512 8.80 6.18 11.13
C LYS A 512 9.48 7.50 10.73
N GLU A 513 10.21 7.50 9.62
CA GLU A 513 10.83 8.72 9.07
C GLU A 513 9.76 9.74 8.68
N ASP A 514 8.68 9.30 8.06
CA ASP A 514 7.57 10.16 7.64
C ASP A 514 6.81 10.76 8.82
N LEU A 515 6.55 9.97 9.86
CA LEU A 515 5.97 10.47 11.12
C LEU A 515 6.88 11.52 11.77
N ALA A 516 8.19 11.28 11.77
CA ALA A 516 9.16 12.24 12.29
C ALA A 516 9.17 13.54 11.45
N ARG A 517 9.09 13.46 10.12
CA ARG A 517 8.93 14.62 9.23
C ARG A 517 7.65 15.40 9.53
N ALA A 518 6.56 14.70 9.84
CA ALA A 518 5.27 15.29 10.20
C ALA A 518 5.23 15.86 11.63
N GLY A 519 6.25 15.61 12.46
CA GLY A 519 6.29 15.99 13.88
C GLY A 519 5.38 15.15 14.77
N ILE A 520 5.07 13.92 14.36
CA ILE A 520 4.22 12.97 15.09
C ILE A 520 5.12 11.95 15.77
N ASN A 521 4.92 11.75 17.07
CA ASN A 521 5.74 10.84 17.85
C ASN A 521 5.31 9.37 17.69
N ASN A 522 6.29 8.47 17.73
CA ASN A 522 6.09 7.03 17.80
C ASN A 522 7.09 6.44 18.80
N LYS A 523 6.57 5.79 19.84
CA LYS A 523 7.32 5.02 20.83
C LYS A 523 7.18 3.52 20.56
N TRP A 524 5.95 3.04 20.37
CA TRP A 524 5.67 1.60 20.36
C TRP A 524 5.63 0.97 18.97
N TRP A 525 6.18 -0.24 18.89
CA TRP A 525 6.11 -1.13 17.74
C TRP A 525 5.45 -2.44 18.12
N ILE A 526 4.70 -3.04 17.19
CA ILE A 526 4.17 -4.39 17.31
C ILE A 526 4.69 -5.24 16.15
N ILE A 527 5.45 -6.28 16.46
CA ILE A 527 5.80 -7.34 15.51
C ILE A 527 4.74 -8.41 15.60
N ASN A 528 3.87 -8.46 14.59
CA ASN A 528 2.77 -9.40 14.54
C ASN A 528 3.16 -10.73 13.88
N SER A 529 2.41 -11.79 14.19
CA SER A 529 2.46 -13.08 13.50
C SER A 529 3.85 -13.74 13.45
N SER A 530 4.60 -13.66 14.55
CA SER A 530 5.92 -14.28 14.68
C SER A 530 5.82 -15.80 14.83
N LEU A 531 6.51 -16.54 13.96
CA LEU A 531 6.71 -17.99 14.08
C LEU A 531 7.74 -18.32 15.18
N LEU A 532 8.68 -17.41 15.47
CA LEU A 532 9.65 -17.58 16.55
C LEU A 532 9.01 -17.73 17.93
N MET A 533 7.86 -17.08 18.13
CA MET A 533 7.07 -17.18 19.35
C MET A 533 6.15 -18.42 19.39
N THR A 534 6.28 -19.33 18.42
CA THR A 534 5.53 -20.60 18.36
C THR A 534 6.44 -21.80 18.68
N ASN A 535 5.83 -22.98 18.86
CA ASN A 535 6.56 -24.22 19.16
C ASN A 535 6.70 -25.16 17.96
N THR A 536 6.66 -24.62 16.73
CA THR A 536 6.69 -25.45 15.51
C THR A 536 7.97 -26.30 15.42
N GLN A 537 7.79 -27.57 15.05
CA GLN A 537 8.84 -28.54 14.78
C GLN A 537 9.03 -28.78 13.28
N SER A 538 8.21 -28.17 12.42
CA SER A 538 8.40 -28.18 10.97
C SER A 538 9.78 -27.60 10.62
N PRO A 539 10.69 -28.35 9.96
CA PRO A 539 11.98 -27.82 9.53
C PRO A 539 11.87 -26.51 8.76
N LEU A 540 10.92 -26.40 7.82
CA LEU A 540 10.67 -25.20 7.03
C LEU A 540 10.24 -24.03 7.92
N LEU A 541 9.21 -24.22 8.76
CA LEU A 541 8.70 -23.13 9.60
C LEU A 541 9.69 -22.75 10.70
N LYS A 542 10.49 -23.70 11.21
CA LYS A 542 11.55 -23.44 12.17
C LYS A 542 12.68 -22.62 11.55
N THR A 543 13.11 -22.95 10.33
CA THR A 543 14.09 -22.12 9.60
C THR A 543 13.53 -20.72 9.35
N LYS A 544 12.26 -20.60 8.95
CA LYS A 544 11.60 -19.29 8.78
C LYS A 544 11.54 -18.51 10.10
N ALA A 545 11.21 -19.17 11.21
CA ALA A 545 11.21 -18.58 12.55
C ALA A 545 12.59 -18.07 12.98
N LEU A 546 13.66 -18.80 12.70
CA LEU A 546 15.02 -18.32 12.99
C LEU A 546 15.40 -17.10 12.15
N ASN A 547 14.93 -17.04 10.89
CA ASN A 547 15.13 -15.91 9.99
C ASN A 547 14.35 -14.63 10.40
N GLU A 548 13.47 -14.72 11.41
CA GLU A 548 12.80 -13.56 12.04
C GLU A 548 13.73 -12.81 13.01
N ILE A 549 14.70 -13.50 13.63
CA ILE A 549 15.53 -12.96 14.72
C ILE A 549 16.24 -11.65 14.33
N PRO A 550 16.91 -11.52 13.17
CA PRO A 550 17.55 -10.26 12.78
C PRO A 550 16.58 -9.08 12.69
N TRP A 551 15.37 -9.34 12.22
CA TRP A 551 14.31 -8.33 12.06
C TRP A 551 13.70 -7.94 13.39
N ILE A 552 13.49 -8.91 14.29
CA ILE A 552 13.06 -8.66 15.67
C ILE A 552 14.09 -7.80 16.40
N ASN A 553 15.38 -8.17 16.33
CA ASN A 553 16.46 -7.39 16.91
C ASN A 553 16.52 -5.96 16.34
N LYS A 554 16.31 -5.81 15.02
CA LYS A 554 16.29 -4.50 14.36
C LYS A 554 15.16 -3.63 14.88
N VAL A 555 13.95 -4.16 15.00
CA VAL A 555 12.79 -3.41 15.52
C VAL A 555 12.94 -3.10 17.01
N ASP A 556 13.44 -4.04 17.82
CA ASP A 556 13.74 -3.82 19.23
C ASP A 556 14.74 -2.67 19.42
N GLN A 557 15.80 -2.63 18.60
CA GLN A 557 16.75 -1.52 18.57
C GLN A 557 16.08 -0.19 18.16
N LEU A 558 15.25 -0.19 17.11
CA LEU A 558 14.60 1.01 16.59
C LEU A 558 13.56 1.61 17.56
N SER A 559 12.92 0.76 18.36
CA SER A 559 11.91 1.11 19.37
C SER A 559 12.51 1.31 20.77
N GLN A 560 13.82 1.14 20.92
CA GLN A 560 14.54 1.25 22.19
C GLN A 560 13.93 0.33 23.28
N GLY A 561 13.56 -0.90 22.89
CA GLY A 561 12.93 -1.88 23.77
C GLY A 561 11.40 -1.79 23.88
N ASN A 562 10.75 -0.81 23.25
CA ASN A 562 9.28 -0.68 23.21
C ASN A 562 8.69 -1.47 22.03
N CYS A 563 9.00 -2.77 21.96
CA CYS A 563 8.56 -3.66 20.90
C CYS A 563 7.75 -4.82 21.47
N ALA A 564 6.45 -4.85 21.20
CA ALA A 564 5.61 -6.01 21.53
C ALA A 564 5.69 -7.07 20.43
N VAL A 565 5.83 -8.35 20.79
CA VAL A 565 5.82 -9.46 19.81
C VAL A 565 4.62 -10.37 20.01
N VAL A 566 3.91 -10.65 18.92
CA VAL A 566 2.67 -11.45 18.91
C VAL A 566 2.94 -12.77 18.18
N PRO A 567 2.62 -13.92 18.78
CA PRO A 567 2.78 -15.21 18.12
C PRO A 567 1.83 -15.35 16.93
N TRP A 568 2.26 -16.12 15.93
CA TRP A 568 1.38 -16.55 14.85
C TRP A 568 0.22 -17.42 15.36
N SER A 569 -0.96 -17.28 14.78
CA SER A 569 -2.17 -18.06 15.08
C SER A 569 -2.83 -18.57 13.80
N GLY A 570 -3.23 -19.83 13.79
CA GLY A 570 -4.00 -20.43 12.68
C GLY A 570 -5.42 -19.86 12.57
N ASP A 571 -6.07 -19.64 13.70
CA ASP A 571 -7.41 -19.06 13.75
C ASP A 571 -7.39 -17.54 13.61
N ASP A 572 -8.47 -16.98 13.07
CA ASP A 572 -8.74 -15.55 13.15
C ASP A 572 -8.75 -15.12 14.63
N ILE A 573 -7.89 -14.17 14.99
CA ILE A 573 -7.82 -13.63 16.35
C ILE A 573 -9.05 -12.74 16.59
N LYS A 574 -10.13 -13.36 17.07
CA LYS A 574 -11.43 -12.74 17.34
C LYS A 574 -11.98 -13.20 18.69
N GLY A 575 -12.84 -12.39 19.31
CA GLY A 575 -13.55 -12.75 20.55
C GLY A 575 -12.60 -13.18 21.68
N LYS A 576 -12.79 -14.40 22.23
CA LYS A 576 -12.01 -14.88 23.38
C LYS A 576 -10.50 -14.98 23.12
N LYS A 577 -10.06 -15.27 21.89
CA LYS A 577 -8.63 -15.33 21.55
C LYS A 577 -7.97 -13.96 21.51
N LEU A 578 -8.75 -12.92 21.22
CA LEU A 578 -8.28 -11.54 21.29
C LEU A 578 -8.03 -11.15 22.76
N LEU A 579 -8.83 -11.68 23.70
CA LEU A 579 -8.60 -11.51 25.14
C LEU A 579 -7.36 -12.27 25.62
N GLU A 580 -6.94 -13.36 24.97
CA GLU A 580 -5.70 -14.07 25.33
C GLU A 580 -4.43 -13.27 24.99
N LEU A 581 -4.54 -12.23 24.14
CA LEU A 581 -3.44 -11.32 23.82
C LEU A 581 -3.22 -10.22 24.88
N ILE A 582 -4.19 -10.01 25.77
CA ILE A 582 -4.28 -8.91 26.75
C ILE A 582 -4.07 -9.49 28.16
#